data_AF-A0AA50TPQ6-F1
#
_entry.id   AF-A0AA50TPQ6-F1
#
_cell.length_a   1.000
_cell.length_b   1.000
_cell.length_c   1.000
_cell.angle_alpha   90.00
_cell.angle_beta   90.00
_cell.angle_gamma   90.00
#
_symmetry.space_group_name_H-M   'P 1'
#
loop_
_entity.id
_entity.type
_entity.pdbx_description
1 polymer ?
#
loop_
_entity_poly.entity_id
_entity_poly.type
_entity_poly.pdbx_seq_one_letter_code
_entity_poly.pdbx_strand_id
1 'polypeptide(L)' 'SIKKCQEAALRLNTPVFIEDTCLCFNALGGLPGPYIKWFLEKLKPEGLYQLLTGWEDKSAEAVCTFAY' A
#
# COMPACT_ATOMS: atom_id res chain seq x y z
N SER A 1 -5.55 6.78 3.49
CA SER A 1 -5.29 7.60 4.69
C SER A 1 -6.42 8.54 5.08
N ILE A 2 -6.84 9.53 4.28
CA ILE A 2 -7.82 10.56 4.71
C ILE A 2 -9.14 9.98 5.24
N LYS A 3 -9.83 9.16 4.45
CA LYS A 3 -11.11 8.55 4.88
C LYS A 3 -10.97 7.67 6.13
N LYS A 4 -9.85 6.94 6.25
CA LYS A 4 -9.52 6.12 7.41
C LYS A 4 -9.32 6.97 8.66
N CYS A 5 -8.64 8.11 8.53
CA CYS A 5 -8.44 9.08 9.61
C CYS A 5 -9.75 9.75 10.04
N GLN A 6 -10.55 10.22 9.08
CA GLN A 6 -11.87 10.80 9.35
C GLN A 6 -12.79 9.82 10.09
N GLU A 7 -12.85 8.57 9.63
CA GLU A 7 -13.65 7.54 10.28
C GLU A 7 -13.16 7.22 11.70
N ALA A 8 -11.84 7.15 11.91
CA ALA A 8 -11.26 6.94 13.24
C ALA A 8 -11.57 8.11 14.18
N ALA A 9 -11.45 9.36 13.71
CA ALA A 9 -11.77 10.56 14.47
C ALA A 9 -13.26 10.59 14.86
N LEU A 10 -14.16 10.25 13.93
CA LEU A 10 -15.60 10.19 14.17
C LEU A 10 -15.95 9.14 15.23
N ARG A 11 -15.32 7.97 15.20
CA ARG A 11 -15.58 6.88 16.15
C ARG A 11 -15.04 7.13 17.55
N LEU A 12 -13.84 7.71 17.63
CA LEU A 12 -13.12 7.87 18.90
C LEU A 12 -13.34 9.24 19.55
N ASN A 13 -13.89 10.21 18.79
CA ASN A 13 -14.15 11.59 19.22
C ASN A 13 -12.95 12.23 19.94
N THR A 14 -11.76 12.00 19.39
CA THR A 14 -10.46 12.43 19.94
C THR A 14 -9.49 12.63 18.78
N PRO A 15 -8.39 13.41 18.93
CA PRO A 15 -7.34 13.44 17.92
C PRO A 15 -6.78 12.04 17.65
N VAL A 16 -6.67 11.68 16.37
CA VAL A 16 -6.19 10.37 15.93
C VAL A 16 -5.01 10.56 14.99
N PHE A 17 -4.09 9.61 15.01
CA PHE A 17 -2.96 9.56 14.07
C PHE A 17 -2.99 8.21 13.38
N ILE A 18 -3.00 8.22 12.05
CA ILE A 18 -3.14 7.03 11.21
C ILE A 18 -2.00 6.96 10.20
N GLU A 19 -1.48 5.75 10.02
CA GLU A 19 -0.52 5.41 8.99
C GLU A 19 -1.15 4.41 7.99
N ASP A 20 -0.84 4.58 6.71
CA ASP A 20 -1.05 3.60 5.63
C ASP A 20 0.25 3.45 4.81
N THR A 21 0.59 2.21 4.46
CA THR A 21 1.80 1.87 3.69
C THR A 21 1.44 1.14 2.40
N CYS A 22 2.08 1.55 1.31
CA CYS A 22 1.87 1.03 -0.04
C CYS A 22 3.20 0.55 -0.65
N LEU A 23 3.12 -0.44 -1.54
CA LEU A 23 4.22 -0.80 -2.46
C LEU A 23 3.72 -0.65 -3.89
N CYS A 24 4.32 0.28 -4.64
CA CYS A 24 3.85 0.69 -5.95
C CYS A 24 4.85 0.24 -7.02
N PHE A 25 4.49 -0.74 -7.85
CA PHE A 25 5.31 -1.11 -9.01
C PHE A 25 4.96 -0.23 -10.20
N ASN A 26 5.96 0.42 -10.79
CA ASN A 26 5.76 1.35 -11.91
C ASN A 26 5.18 0.64 -13.13
N ALA A 27 5.70 -0.56 -13.44
CA ALA A 27 5.19 -1.42 -14.51
C ALA A 27 3.71 -1.83 -14.36
N LEU A 28 3.17 -1.84 -13.14
CA LEU A 28 1.76 -2.18 -12.88
C LEU A 28 0.89 -0.94 -12.61
N GLY A 29 1.35 0.26 -12.99
CA GLY A 29 0.61 1.50 -12.75
C GLY A 29 0.43 1.80 -11.26
N GLY A 30 1.39 1.42 -10.43
CA GLY A 30 1.37 1.63 -8.98
C GLY A 30 0.69 0.53 -8.17
N LEU A 31 0.22 -0.56 -8.80
CA LEU A 31 -0.22 -1.76 -8.08
C LEU A 31 0.98 -2.55 -7.51
N PRO A 32 0.79 -3.32 -6.42
CA PRO A 32 -0.44 -3.51 -5.65
C PRO A 32 -0.84 -2.31 -4.78
N GLY A 33 0.05 -1.35 -4.56
CA GLY A 33 -0.21 -0.11 -3.83
C GLY A 33 -0.72 -0.39 -2.41
N PRO A 34 -1.86 0.20 -1.99
CA PRO A 34 -2.42 0.00 -0.65
C PRO A 34 -2.91 -1.43 -0.40
N TYR A 35 -2.97 -2.27 -1.42
CA TYR A 35 -3.38 -3.67 -1.31
C TYR A 35 -2.21 -4.62 -1.02
N ILE A 36 -0.99 -4.10 -0.83
CA ILE A 36 0.23 -4.91 -0.64
C ILE A 36 0.09 -5.98 0.45
N LYS A 37 -0.67 -5.72 1.53
CA LYS A 37 -0.94 -6.71 2.58
C LYS A 37 -1.45 -8.03 1.99
N TRP A 38 -2.45 -7.96 1.10
CA TRP A 38 -3.12 -9.13 0.55
C TRP A 38 -2.27 -9.83 -0.50
N PHE A 39 -1.58 -9.05 -1.35
CA PHE A 39 -0.65 -9.58 -2.34
C PHE A 39 0.50 -10.31 -1.65
N LEU A 40 1.11 -9.72 -0.63
CA LEU A 40 2.19 -10.34 0.15
C LEU A 40 1.71 -11.62 0.86
N GLU A 41 0.50 -11.63 1.43
CA GLU A 41 -0.05 -12.80 2.10
C GLU A 41 -0.19 -14.00 1.16
N LYS A 42 -0.74 -13.77 -0.05
CA LYS A 42 -1.06 -14.83 -1.03
C LYS A 42 0.13 -15.23 -1.89
N LEU A 43 0.95 -14.26 -2.31
CA LEU A 43 2.03 -14.47 -3.26
C LEU A 43 3.39 -14.69 -2.58
N LYS A 44 3.53 -14.25 -1.32
CA LYS A 44 4.81 -14.17 -0.61
C LYS A 44 5.80 -13.22 -1.34
N PRO A 45 6.95 -12.90 -0.75
CA PRO A 45 7.96 -12.06 -1.42
C PRO A 45 8.33 -12.60 -2.81
N GLU A 46 8.35 -13.92 -2.97
CA GLU A 46 8.75 -14.58 -4.21
C GLU A 46 7.75 -14.31 -5.33
N GLY A 47 6.45 -14.45 -5.05
CA GLY A 47 5.42 -14.17 -6.04
C GLY A 47 5.32 -12.68 -6.39
N LEU A 48 5.74 -11.77 -5.50
CA LEU A 48 5.73 -10.32 -5.78
C LEU A 48 6.70 -9.93 -6.90
N TYR A 49 7.95 -10.44 -6.90
CA TYR A 49 8.86 -10.14 -8.01
C TYR A 49 8.52 -10.97 -9.25
N GLN A 50 7.94 -12.17 -9.08
CA GLN A 50 7.48 -12.99 -10.21
C GLN A 50 6.34 -12.32 -10.99
N LEU A 51 5.46 -11.56 -10.33
CA LEU A 51 4.44 -10.73 -11.01
C LEU A 51 5.05 -9.78 -12.04
N LEU A 52 6.29 -9.32 -11.80
CA LEU A 52 6.97 -8.40 -12.70
C LEU A 52 7.72 -9.11 -13.82
N THR A 53 7.80 -10.44 -13.87
CA THR A 53 8.66 -11.19 -14.83
C THR A 53 8.45 -10.74 -16.28
N GLY A 54 7.21 -10.50 -16.72
CA GLY A 54 6.88 -10.08 -18.08
C GLY A 54 7.11 -8.60 -18.41
N TRP A 55 7.61 -7.81 -17.48
CA TRP A 55 7.84 -6.37 -17.64
C TRP A 55 9.34 -6.07 -17.65
N GLU A 56 9.79 -5.14 -18.49
CA GLU A 56 11.20 -4.70 -18.44
C GLU A 56 11.45 -3.84 -17.20
N ASP A 57 10.52 -2.96 -16.88
CA ASP A 57 10.59 -2.09 -15.70
C ASP A 57 10.33 -2.88 -14.40
N LYS A 58 11.32 -2.86 -13.50
CA LYS A 58 11.26 -3.48 -12.16
C LYS A 58 11.27 -2.44 -11.03
N SER A 59 11.24 -1.16 -11.38
CA SER A 59 11.28 -0.08 -10.41
C SER A 59 10.00 -0.03 -9.58
N ALA A 60 10.17 0.36 -8.32
CA ALA A 60 9.12 0.34 -7.33
C ALA A 60 9.34 1.44 -6.29
N GLU A 61 8.25 1.93 -5.72
CA GLU A 61 8.28 2.88 -4.61
C GLU A 61 7.55 2.30 -3.39
N ALA A 62 8.22 2.39 -2.23
CA ALA A 62 7.56 2.19 -0.94
C ALA A 62 7.05 3.55 -0.46
N VAL A 63 5.73 3.66 -0.28
CA VAL A 63 5.08 4.92 0.10
C VAL A 63 4.46 4.75 1.48
N CYS A 64 4.83 5.62 2.41
CA CYS A 64 4.19 5.75 3.72
C CYS A 64 3.40 7.06 3.75
N THR A 65 2.14 7.01 4.17
CA THR A 65 1.27 8.18 4.30
C THR A 65 0.70 8.29 5.70
N PHE A 66 1.05 9.38 6.37
CA PHE A 66 0.44 9.76 7.64
C PHE A 66 -0.79 10.65 7.42
N ALA A 67 -1.81 10.44 8.25
CA ALA A 67 -2.98 11.30 8.35
C ALA A 67 -3.26 11.59 9.83
N TYR A 68 -3.64 12.83 10.11
CA TYR A 68 -3.93 13.35 11.45
C TYR A 68 -5.20 14.20 11.35
#